data_AF-A0A538EV63-F1
#
_entry.id   AF-A0A538EV63-F1
#
_cell.length_a   1.000
_cell.length_b   1.000
_cell.length_c   1.000
_cell.angle_alpha   90.00
_cell.angle_beta   90.00
_cell.angle_gamma   90.00
#
_symmetry.space_group_name_H-M   'P 1'
#
loop_
_entity.id
_entity.type
_entity.pdbx_description
1 polymer ?
#
loop_
_entity_poly.entity_id
_entity_poly.type
_entity_poly.pdbx_seq_one_letter_code
_entity_poly.pdbx_strand_id
1 'polypeptide(L)'
;MLLTWDQYATRWSGLHGGVDPRDGSPMMRGWLRLAYRTGRVLARLGVRPATVTAIGLVLCVLVPLTVRQGTAAPVLGAGLVVLSTVADSADGAV
;
A
#
# COMPACT_ATOMS: atom_id res chain seq x y z
N MET A 1 1.45 -6.53 18.79
CA MET A 1 -0.01 -6.29 18.96
C MET A 1 -0.49 -5.64 17.67
N LEU A 2 -1.56 -6.12 17.04
CA LEU A 2 -2.09 -5.50 15.81
C LEU A 2 -2.71 -4.14 16.16
N LEU A 3 -2.35 -3.10 15.42
CA LEU A 3 -2.90 -1.76 15.61
C LEU A 3 -4.42 -1.76 15.34
N THR A 4 -5.16 -0.97 16.12
CA THR A 4 -6.51 -0.57 15.73
C THR A 4 -6.46 0.46 14.59
N TRP A 5 -7.60 0.73 13.96
CA TRP A 5 -7.69 1.77 12.92
C TRP A 5 -7.26 3.14 13.46
N ASP A 6 -7.69 3.51 14.68
CA ASP A 6 -7.34 4.80 15.27
C ASP A 6 -5.85 4.91 15.62
N GLN A 7 -5.26 3.83 16.14
CA GLN A 7 -3.83 3.79 16.42
C GLN A 7 -3.00 3.90 15.13
N TYR A 8 -3.43 3.21 14.07
CA TYR A 8 -2.83 3.35 12.75
C TYR A 8 -2.96 4.79 12.22
N ALA A 9 -4.15 5.38 12.28
CA ALA A 9 -4.41 6.74 11.82
C ALA A 9 -3.54 7.77 12.56
N THR A 10 -3.45 7.67 13.89
CA THR A 10 -2.60 8.55 14.71
C THR A 10 -1.12 8.39 14.37
N ARG A 11 -0.63 7.15 14.20
CA ARG A 11 0.77 6.90 13.82
C ARG A 11 1.08 7.43 12.43
N TRP A 12 0.21 7.16 11.46
CA TRP A 12 0.36 7.64 10.08
C TRP A 12 0.39 9.17 10.06
N SER A 13 -0.55 9.82 10.77
CA SER A 13 -0.62 11.27 10.89
C SER A 13 0.67 11.89 11.42
N GLY A 14 1.25 11.31 12.48
CA GLY A 14 2.52 11.78 13.05
C GLY A 14 3.71 11.70 12.09
N LEU A 15 3.69 10.76 11.14
CA LEU A 15 4.74 10.63 10.11
C LEU A 15 4.51 11.54 8.90
N HIS A 16 3.28 12.03 8.70
CA HIS A 16 2.86 12.78 7.51
C HIS A 16 2.48 14.23 7.85
N GLY A 17 3.18 14.84 8.80
CA GLY A 17 3.03 16.25 9.13
C GLY A 17 1.76 16.61 9.91
N GLY A 18 1.15 15.65 10.60
CA GLY A 18 -0.02 15.87 11.46
C GLY A 18 -1.38 15.84 10.73
N VAL A 19 -1.40 15.49 9.45
CA VAL A 19 -2.66 15.34 8.70
C VAL A 19 -3.45 14.16 9.26
N ASP A 20 -4.67 14.40 9.76
CA ASP A 20 -5.52 13.32 10.27
C ASP A 20 -6.32 12.67 9.12
N PRO A 21 -6.08 11.38 8.81
CA PRO A 21 -6.80 10.70 7.74
C PRO A 21 -8.28 10.43 8.04
N ARG A 22 -8.73 10.61 9.29
CA ARG A 22 -10.14 10.49 9.68
C ARG A 22 -10.95 11.69 9.21
N ASP A 23 -10.32 12.87 9.21
CA ASP A 23 -10.89 14.15 8.76
C ASP A 23 -10.62 14.42 7.27
N GLY A 24 -9.81 13.57 6.65
CA GLY A 24 -9.48 13.62 5.23
C GLY A 24 -10.65 13.38 4.28
N SER A 25 -10.41 13.66 2.99
CA SER A 25 -11.37 13.36 1.92
C SER A 25 -11.76 11.87 1.91
N PRO A 26 -12.98 11.52 1.46
CA PRO A 26 -13.42 10.13 1.39
C PRO A 26 -12.45 9.22 0.63
N MET A 27 -11.78 9.77 -0.40
CA MET A 27 -10.78 9.03 -1.19
C MET A 27 -9.51 8.74 -0.37
N MET A 28 -8.96 9.73 0.32
CA MET A 28 -7.78 9.54 1.18
C MET A 28 -8.08 8.55 2.30
N ARG A 29 -9.23 8.71 2.98
CA ARG A 29 -9.66 7.80 4.04
C ARG A 29 -9.90 6.39 3.52
N GLY A 30 -10.47 6.25 2.33
CA GLY A 30 -10.68 4.97 1.66
C GLY A 30 -9.36 4.26 1.36
N TRP A 31 -8.40 4.98 0.78
CA TRP A 31 -7.06 4.47 0.47
C TRP A 31 -6.33 3.98 1.73
N LEU A 32 -6.33 4.78 2.80
CA LEU A 32 -5.67 4.40 4.05
C LEU A 32 -6.38 3.26 4.78
N ARG A 33 -7.70 3.12 4.63
CA ARG A 33 -8.41 1.94 5.12
C ARG A 33 -8.06 0.68 4.34
N LEU A 34 -7.84 0.78 3.02
CA LEU A 34 -7.35 -0.34 2.23
C LEU A 34 -5.95 -0.75 2.70
N ALA A 35 -5.02 0.20 2.81
CA ALA A 35 -3.67 -0.03 3.32
C ALA A 35 -3.68 -0.69 4.72
N TYR A 36 -4.44 -0.13 5.66
CA TYR A 36 -4.61 -0.70 7.00
C TYR A 36 -5.14 -2.13 7.00
N ARG A 37 -6.17 -2.42 6.19
CA ARG A 37 -6.74 -3.78 6.11
C ARG A 37 -5.74 -4.76 5.52
N THR A 38 -5.05 -4.38 4.45
CA THR A 38 -4.02 -5.21 3.81
C THR A 38 -2.86 -5.47 4.76
N GLY A 39 -2.28 -4.42 5.36
CA GLY A 39 -1.19 -4.54 6.33
C GLY A 39 -1.58 -5.39 7.53
N ARG A 40 -2.80 -5.22 8.06
CA ARG A 40 -3.30 -6.04 9.18
C ARG A 40 -3.42 -7.52 8.82
N VAL A 41 -3.84 -7.86 7.60
CA VAL A 41 -3.87 -9.26 7.12
C VAL A 41 -2.45 -9.80 6.99
N LEU A 42 -1.53 -9.04 6.39
CA LEU A 42 -0.13 -9.45 6.22
C LEU A 42 0.59 -9.63 7.56
N ALA A 43 0.38 -8.73 8.53
CA ALA A 43 0.90 -8.84 9.88
C ALA A 43 0.36 -10.08 10.63
N ARG A 44 -0.92 -10.44 10.42
CA ARG A 44 -1.50 -11.68 10.95
C ARG A 44 -0.84 -12.93 10.37
N LEU A 45 -0.40 -12.87 9.11
CA LEU A 45 0.33 -13.93 8.44
C LEU A 45 1.83 -13.94 8.81
N GLY A 46 2.29 -13.03 9.66
CA GLY A 46 3.69 -12.94 10.09
C GLY A 46 4.63 -12.37 9.02
N VAL A 47 4.09 -11.75 7.97
CA VAL A 47 4.89 -11.07 6.94
C VAL A 47 5.55 -9.84 7.57
N ARG A 48 6.83 -9.62 7.30
CA ARG A 48 7.58 -8.46 7.82
C ARG A 48 7.40 -7.25 6.90
N PRO A 49 7.42 -5.99 7.41
CA PRO A 49 7.30 -4.79 6.58
C PRO A 49 8.26 -4.79 5.39
N ALA A 50 9.55 -5.08 5.63
CA ALA A 50 10.57 -5.12 4.58
C ALA A 50 10.28 -6.13 3.45
N THR A 51 9.57 -7.22 3.76
CA THR A 51 9.13 -8.19 2.74
C THR A 51 8.07 -7.59 1.83
N VAL A 52 7.13 -6.82 2.38
CA VAL A 52 6.10 -6.12 1.61
C VAL A 52 6.73 -5.04 0.72
N THR A 53 7.67 -4.26 1.26
CA THR A 53 8.46 -3.28 0.50
C THR A 53 9.20 -3.95 -0.66
N ALA A 54 9.86 -5.09 -0.41
CA ALA A 54 10.59 -5.83 -1.45
C ALA A 54 9.65 -6.34 -2.56
N ILE A 55 8.45 -6.83 -2.21
CA ILE A 55 7.43 -7.22 -3.19
C ILE A 55 6.98 -6.00 -4.00
N GLY A 56 6.72 -4.86 -3.36
CA GLY A 56 6.39 -3.60 -4.04
C GLY A 56 7.44 -3.18 -5.06
N LEU A 57 8.72 -3.29 -4.69
CA LEU A 57 9.85 -3.00 -5.58
C LEU A 57 9.90 -3.96 -6.78
N VAL A 58 9.70 -5.26 -6.55
CA VAL A 58 9.60 -6.25 -7.64
C VAL A 58 8.48 -5.89 -8.60
N LEU A 59 7.30 -5.52 -8.09
CA LEU A 59 6.18 -5.08 -8.93
C LEU A 59 6.56 -3.86 -9.77
N CYS A 60 7.25 -2.87 -9.19
CA CYS A 60 7.77 -1.72 -9.94
C CYS A 60 8.76 -2.11 -11.05
N VAL A 61 9.67 -3.06 -10.80
CA VAL A 61 10.62 -3.56 -11.81
C VAL A 61 9.90 -4.30 -12.94
N LEU A 62 8.79 -4.98 -12.67
CA LEU A 62 8.02 -5.68 -13.69
C LEU A 62 7.29 -4.72 -14.65
N VAL A 63 6.92 -3.51 -14.21
CA VAL A 63 6.21 -2.52 -15.05
C VAL A 63 6.90 -2.25 -16.39
N PRO A 64 8.19 -1.82 -16.45
CA PRO A 64 8.88 -1.57 -17.72
C PRO A 64 9.06 -2.84 -18.58
N LEU A 65 9.01 -4.03 -17.97
CA LEU A 65 9.10 -5.31 -18.69
C LEU A 65 7.77 -5.67 -19.36
N THR A 66 6.64 -5.33 -18.74
CA THR A 66 5.31 -5.65 -19.29
C THR A 66 4.83 -4.65 -20.32
N VAL A 67 5.13 -3.35 -20.18
CA VAL A 67 4.62 -2.31 -21.11
C VAL A 67 5.14 -2.42 -22.55
N ARG A 68 6.12 -3.30 -22.81
CA ARG A 68 6.73 -3.51 -24.13
C ARG A 68 6.01 -4.55 -25.00
N GLN A 69 4.93 -5.17 -24.54
CA GLN A 69 4.35 -6.36 -25.18
C GLN A 69 2.89 -6.19 -25.66
N GLY A 70 2.72 -5.75 -26.91
CA GLY A 70 1.40 -5.74 -27.58
C GLY A 70 0.40 -4.72 -27.01
N THR A 71 -0.88 -4.84 -27.39
CA THR A 71 -1.91 -3.83 -27.09
C THR A 71 -2.47 -3.91 -25.67
N ALA A 72 -2.39 -5.06 -25.01
CA ALA A 72 -2.85 -5.26 -23.63
C ALA A 72 -1.79 -4.89 -22.57
N ALA A 73 -0.52 -4.75 -22.97
CA ALA A 73 0.61 -4.45 -22.09
C ALA A 73 0.43 -3.22 -21.18
N PRO A 74 -0.14 -2.09 -21.65
CA PRO A 74 -0.36 -0.93 -20.78
C PRO A 74 -1.33 -1.21 -19.63
N VAL A 75 -2.36 -2.04 -19.84
CA VAL A 75 -3.34 -2.40 -18.80
C VAL A 75 -2.69 -3.25 -17.72
N LEU A 76 -1.85 -4.22 -18.12
CA LEU A 76 -1.07 -5.03 -17.19
C LEU A 76 -0.08 -4.17 -16.40
N GLY A 77 0.62 -3.26 -17.07
CA GLY A 77 1.52 -2.30 -16.42
C GLY A 77 0.80 -1.42 -15.39
N ALA A 78 -0.39 -0.89 -15.73
CA ALA A 78 -1.20 -0.12 -14.80
C ALA A 78 -1.64 -0.96 -13.59
N GLY A 79 -2.02 -2.22 -13.79
CA GLY A 79 -2.32 -3.15 -12.70
C GLY A 79 -1.13 -3.35 -11.76
N LEU A 80 0.07 -3.54 -12.29
CA LEU A 80 1.30 -3.66 -11.49
C LEU A 80 1.60 -2.40 -10.68
N VAL A 81 1.37 -1.20 -11.24
CA VAL A 81 1.52 0.08 -10.53
C VAL A 81 0.49 0.21 -9.40
N VAL A 82 -0.77 -0.16 -9.65
CA VAL A 82 -1.79 -0.15 -8.59
C VAL A 82 -1.43 -1.12 -7.46
N LEU A 83 -0.92 -2.31 -7.80
CA LEU A 83 -0.47 -3.27 -6.79
C LEU A 83 0.75 -2.76 -6.00
N SER A 84 1.72 -2.12 -6.68
CA SER A 84 2.91 -1.59 -5.99
C SER A 84 2.56 -0.44 -5.05
N THR A 85 1.65 0.47 -5.45
CA THR A 85 1.18 1.56 -4.59
C THR A 85 0.41 1.06 -3.36
N VAL A 86 -0.36 -0.03 -3.50
CA VAL A 86 -0.99 -0.71 -2.35
C VAL A 86 0.06 -1.34 -1.44
N ALA A 87 1.08 -2.00 -1.99
CA ALA A 87 2.16 -2.60 -1.19
C ALA A 87 2.95 -1.55 -0.40
N ASP A 88 3.33 -0.45 -1.05
CA ASP A 88 4.01 0.71 -0.46
C ASP A 88 3.17 1.40 0.63
N SER A 89 1.85 1.43 0.48
CA SER A 89 1.00 1.97 1.55
C SER A 89 0.81 0.99 2.71
N ALA A 90 0.82 -0.33 2.42
CA ALA A 90 0.52 -1.37 3.38
C ALA A 90 1.71 -1.75 4.26
N ASP A 91 2.95 -1.59 3.79
CA ASP A 91 4.15 -1.96 4.55
C ASP A 91 4.30 -1.16 5.87
N GLY A 92 3.88 0.10 5.88
CA GLY A 92 3.78 0.94 7.09
C GLY A 92 2.64 0.56 8.03
N ALA A 93 1.74 -0.33 7.59
CA ALA A 93 0.60 -0.84 8.36
C ALA A 93 0.81 -2.28 8.89
N VAL A 94 1.93 -2.93 8.55
CA VAL A 94 2.35 -4.25 9.05
C VAL A 94 3.06 -4.11 10.39
#